data_AF-A0A2D0JT61-F1
#
_entry.id   AF-A0A2D0JT61-F1
#
_cell.length_a   1.000
_cell.length_b   1.000
_cell.length_c   1.000
_cell.angle_alpha   90.00
_cell.angle_beta   90.00
_cell.angle_gamma   90.00
#
_symmetry.space_group_name_H-M   'P 1'
#
loop_
_entity.id
_entity.type
_entity.pdbx_description
1 polymer ?
#
loop_
_entity_poly.entity_id
_entity_poly.type
_entity_poly.pdbx_seq_one_letter_code
_entity_poly.pdbx_strand_id
1 'polypeptide(L)'
;MNHYINEVLEAHVAIENWLGKGEGDVQTLLDRFSQDYSMITITGTMLDHESLGRFFVAKRASRPGLHIVVDSLCVLEEWKSGRVGL
;
A
#
# COMPACT_ATOMS: atom_id res chain seq x y z
N MET A 1 9.99 4.73 16.06
CA MET A 1 8.62 4.59 15.50
C MET A 1 8.24 3.13 15.56
N ASN A 2 6.97 2.77 15.80
CA ASN A 2 6.51 1.37 15.72
C ASN A 2 6.65 0.88 14.25
N HIS A 3 7.11 -0.35 14.03
CA HIS A 3 7.40 -0.85 12.68
C HIS A 3 6.16 -0.94 11.78
N TYR A 4 4.98 -1.23 12.34
CA TYR A 4 3.72 -1.21 11.60
C TYR A 4 3.38 0.19 11.11
N ILE A 5 3.56 1.20 11.97
CA ILE A 5 3.34 2.61 11.63
C ILE A 5 4.33 3.04 10.55
N ASN A 6 5.61 2.67 10.69
CA ASN A 6 6.64 3.03 9.73
C ASN A 6 6.34 2.45 8.34
N GLU A 7 5.95 1.17 8.27
CA GLU A 7 5.62 0.54 6.99
C GLU A 7 4.44 1.23 6.30
N VAL A 8 3.37 1.58 7.04
CA VAL A 8 2.23 2.31 6.45
C VAL A 8 2.67 3.65 5.87
N LEU A 9 3.52 4.40 6.58
CA LEU A 9 4.02 5.70 6.09
C LEU A 9 4.90 5.52 4.85
N GLU A 10 5.86 4.60 4.88
CA GLU A 10 6.78 4.36 3.77
C GLU A 10 6.06 3.84 2.52
N ALA A 11 5.08 2.95 2.68
CA ALA A 11 4.26 2.46 1.59
C ALA A 11 3.50 3.61 0.91
N HIS A 12 2.90 4.53 1.68
CA HIS A 12 2.19 5.67 1.11
C HIS A 12 3.12 6.68 0.42
N VAL A 13 4.35 6.88 0.91
CA VAL A 13 5.37 7.67 0.20
C VAL A 13 5.75 7.02 -1.14
N ALA A 14 5.94 5.70 -1.16
CA ALA A 14 6.23 4.97 -2.39
C ALA A 14 5.07 5.08 -3.40
N ILE A 15 3.83 4.93 -2.94
CA ILE A 15 2.62 5.10 -3.76
C ILE A 15 2.51 6.55 -4.30
N GLU A 16 2.77 7.56 -3.46
CA GLU A 16 2.75 8.97 -3.87
C GLU A 16 3.76 9.22 -4.99
N ASN A 17 5.03 8.81 -4.79
CA ASN A 17 6.08 8.99 -5.78
C ASN A 17 5.76 8.25 -7.09
N TRP A 18 5.23 7.04 -7.00
CA TRP A 18 4.87 6.24 -8.17
C TRP A 18 3.72 6.86 -8.97
N LEU A 19 2.61 7.19 -8.30
CA LEU A 19 1.41 7.72 -8.97
C LEU A 19 1.58 9.19 -9.38
N GLY A 20 2.34 9.96 -8.62
CA GLY A 20 2.51 11.40 -8.81
C GLY A 20 3.66 11.77 -9.74
N LYS A 21 4.83 11.16 -9.55
CA LYS A 21 6.06 11.49 -10.28
C LYS A 21 6.50 10.37 -11.24
N GLY A 22 5.93 9.17 -11.10
CA GLY A 22 6.39 8.00 -11.83
C GLY A 22 7.75 7.49 -11.35
N GLU A 23 8.18 7.90 -10.15
CA GLU A 23 9.46 7.53 -9.56
C GLU A 23 9.36 6.20 -8.80
N GLY A 24 10.48 5.48 -8.75
CA GLY A 24 10.57 4.17 -8.11
C GLY A 24 10.44 3.01 -9.10
N ASP A 25 10.28 1.81 -8.53
CA ASP A 25 10.16 0.55 -9.25
C ASP A 25 8.87 -0.17 -8.84
N VAL A 26 8.16 -0.73 -9.81
CA VAL A 26 6.84 -1.34 -9.58
C VAL A 26 6.95 -2.65 -8.81
N GLN A 27 8.04 -3.41 -8.97
CA GLN A 27 8.22 -4.66 -8.23
C GLN A 27 8.52 -4.34 -6.77
N THR A 28 9.40 -3.38 -6.51
CA THR A 28 9.68 -2.89 -5.15
C THR A 28 8.42 -2.38 -4.43
N LEU A 29 7.49 -1.76 -5.18
CA LEU A 29 6.20 -1.34 -4.63
C LEU A 29 5.28 -2.53 -4.33
N LEU A 30 5.25 -3.53 -5.21
CA LEU A 30 4.42 -4.72 -5.05
C LEU A 30 4.93 -5.68 -3.97
N ASP A 31 6.24 -5.75 -3.75
CA ASP A 31 6.85 -6.60 -2.71
C ASP A 31 6.42 -6.23 -1.28
N ARG A 32 5.82 -5.05 -1.09
CA ARG A 32 5.20 -4.63 0.18
C ARG A 32 3.86 -5.32 0.45
N PHE A 33 3.27 -5.95 -0.55
CA PHE A 33 1.98 -6.63 -0.47
C PHE A 33 2.20 -8.14 -0.50
N SER A 34 1.53 -8.86 0.39
CA SER A 34 1.52 -10.34 0.35
C SER A 34 0.96 -10.84 -0.99
N GLN A 35 1.39 -12.02 -1.45
CA GLN A 35 0.80 -12.66 -2.62
C GLN A 35 -0.71 -12.94 -2.43
N ASP A 36 -1.14 -13.17 -1.19
CA ASP A 36 -2.55 -13.36 -0.82
C ASP A 36 -3.26 -12.02 -0.50
N TYR A 37 -2.65 -10.87 -0.82
CA TYR A 37 -3.23 -9.56 -0.53
C TYR A 37 -4.54 -9.36 -1.27
N SER A 38 -5.51 -8.80 -0.55
CA SER A 38 -6.71 -8.22 -1.13
C SER A 38 -7.14 -6.97 -0.35
N MET A 39 -7.84 -6.08 -1.03
CA MET A 39 -8.49 -4.92 -0.43
C MET A 39 -9.83 -4.65 -1.11
N ILE A 40 -10.71 -3.95 -0.40
CA ILE A 40 -11.92 -3.37 -0.99
C ILE A 40 -11.68 -1.88 -1.15
N THR A 41 -11.82 -1.38 -2.38
CA THR A 41 -11.73 0.06 -2.66
C THR A 41 -12.92 0.80 -2.07
N ILE A 42 -12.82 2.12 -1.99
CA ILE A 42 -13.93 2.99 -1.58
C ILE A 42 -15.18 2.86 -2.49
N THR A 43 -15.03 2.35 -3.72
CA THR A 43 -16.14 2.08 -4.64
C THR A 43 -16.76 0.70 -4.45
N GLY A 44 -16.30 -0.07 -3.47
CA GLY A 44 -16.75 -1.44 -3.21
C GLY A 44 -16.14 -2.50 -4.15
N THR A 45 -15.14 -2.13 -4.95
CA THR A 45 -14.47 -3.06 -5.86
C THR A 45 -13.35 -3.79 -5.14
N MET A 46 -13.25 -5.12 -5.31
CA MET A 46 -12.12 -5.87 -4.79
C MET A 46 -10.90 -5.70 -5.69
N LEU A 47 -9.74 -5.43 -5.09
CA LEU A 47 -8.43 -5.53 -5.72
C LEU A 47 -7.63 -6.61 -5.01
N ASP A 48 -7.31 -7.67 -5.73
CA ASP A 48 -6.30 -8.66 -5.35
C ASP A 48 -4.89 -8.21 -5.75
N HIS A 49 -3.87 -8.96 -5.36
CA HIS A 49 -2.48 -8.66 -5.68
C HIS A 49 -2.22 -8.46 -7.20
N GLU A 50 -2.84 -9.29 -8.05
CA GLU A 50 -2.63 -9.21 -9.51
C GLU A 50 -3.26 -7.95 -10.11
N SER A 51 -4.51 -7.64 -9.75
CA SER A 51 -5.21 -6.43 -10.18
C SER A 51 -4.60 -5.16 -9.59
N LEU A 52 -4.03 -5.22 -8.39
CA LEU A 52 -3.22 -4.14 -7.82
C LEU A 52 -1.96 -3.87 -8.65
N GLY A 53 -1.26 -4.91 -9.10
CA GLY A 53 -0.12 -4.77 -10.00
C GLY A 53 -0.49 -4.10 -11.33
N ARG A 54 -1.58 -4.54 -11.95
CA ARG A 54 -2.11 -3.90 -13.17
C ARG A 54 -2.47 -2.45 -12.92
N PHE A 55 -3.09 -2.15 -11.77
CA PHE A 55 -3.43 -0.79 -11.37
C PHE A 55 -2.18 0.10 -11.30
N PHE A 56 -1.13 -0.33 -10.60
CA PHE A 56 0.08 0.48 -10.48
C PHE A 56 0.74 0.72 -11.84
N VAL A 57 0.88 -0.30 -12.69
CA VAL A 57 1.44 -0.12 -14.04
C VAL A 57 0.61 0.88 -14.85
N ALA A 58 -0.71 0.76 -14.82
CA ALA A 58 -1.61 1.62 -15.59
C ALA A 58 -1.66 3.07 -15.07
N LYS A 59 -1.28 3.32 -13.81
CA LYS A 59 -1.45 4.62 -13.14
C LYS A 59 -0.14 5.33 -12.82
N ARG A 60 1.01 4.83 -13.29
CA ARG A 60 2.30 5.50 -13.13
C ARG A 60 2.24 6.95 -13.65
N ALA A 61 2.69 7.91 -12.84
CA ALA A 61 2.67 9.35 -13.14
C ALA A 61 1.31 9.92 -13.60
N SER A 62 0.20 9.23 -13.32
CA SER A 62 -1.14 9.64 -13.78
C SER A 62 -1.77 10.74 -12.92
N ARG A 63 -1.14 11.11 -11.80
CA ARG A 63 -1.67 12.08 -10.83
C ARG A 63 -0.63 13.16 -10.49
N PRO A 64 -0.21 14.01 -11.45
CA PRO A 64 0.78 15.06 -11.18
C PRO A 64 0.37 15.94 -9.99
N GLY A 65 1.32 16.21 -9.09
CA GLY A 65 1.06 16.98 -7.87
C GLY A 65 0.31 16.22 -6.77
N LEU A 66 0.12 14.91 -6.90
CA LEU A 66 -0.42 14.07 -5.83
C LEU A 66 0.41 14.25 -4.56
N HIS A 67 -0.28 14.51 -3.47
CA HIS A 67 0.26 14.51 -2.12
C HIS A 67 -0.64 13.65 -1.23
N ILE A 68 -0.04 12.71 -0.50
CA ILE A 68 -0.68 11.78 0.40
C ILE A 68 -0.19 12.08 1.82
N VAL A 69 -1.11 12.44 2.69
CA VAL A 69 -0.86 12.60 4.13
C VAL A 69 -1.58 11.47 4.86
N VAL A 70 -0.84 10.75 5.69
CA VAL A 70 -1.40 9.76 6.61
C VAL A 70 -1.18 10.27 8.03
N ASP A 71 -2.27 10.50 8.74
CA ASP A 71 -2.27 10.94 10.13
C ASP A 71 -3.01 9.93 11.03
N SER A 72 -3.02 10.21 12.33
CA SER A 72 -3.84 9.48 13.32
C SER A 72 -3.67 7.96 13.34
N LEU A 73 -2.46 7.46 13.04
CA LEU A 73 -2.16 6.04 13.07
C LEU A 73 -2.17 5.49 14.51
N CYS A 74 -2.90 4.40 14.70
CA CYS A 74 -2.98 3.67 15.96
C CYS A 74 -2.82 2.17 15.68
N VAL A 75 -1.97 1.50 16.46
CA VAL A 75 -1.86 0.04 16.43
C VAL A 75 -3.03 -0.54 17.22
N LEU A 76 -3.93 -1.25 16.54
CA LEU A 76 -5.10 -1.84 17.17
C LEU A 76 -4.74 -3.13 17.93
N GLU A 77 -3.95 -4.00 17.31
CA GLU A 77 -3.49 -5.25 17.91
C GLU A 77 -2.09 -5.62 17.42
N GLU A 78 -1.29 -6.19 18.32
CA GLU A 78 0.02 -6.77 18.02
C GLU A 78 0.13 -8.15 18.68
N TRP A 79 0.35 -9.18 17.87
CA TRP A 79 0.38 -10.56 18.36
C TRP A 79 1.83 -11.07 18.37
N LYS A 80 2.34 -11.46 19.55
CA LYS A 80 3.73 -11.94 19.73
C LYS A 80 4.07 -13.24 18.97
N SER A 81 3.08 -13.97 18.46
CA SER A 81 3.24 -15.30 17.88
C SER A 81 2.58 -15.51 16.50
N GLY A 82 2.08 -14.45 15.86
CA GLY A 82 1.70 -14.47 14.44
C GLY A 82 0.61 -15.47 14.01
N ARG A 83 -0.21 -16.00 14.93
CA ARG A 83 -1.29 -16.94 14.59
C ARG A 83 -2.63 -16.42 15.10
N VAL A 84 -3.51 -16.07 14.17
CA VAL A 84 -4.95 -16.01 14.42
C VAL A 84 -5.43 -17.45 14.52
N GLY A 85 -5.93 -17.85 15.68
CA GLY A 85 -6.59 -19.14 15.86
C GLY A 85 -7.90 -19.17 15.08
N LEU A 86 -8.15 -20.29 14.41
CA LEU A 86 -9.45 -20.66 13.83
C LEU A 86 -10.50 -20.83 14.93
#